data_AF-A0A9D3ZHI3-F1
#
_entry.id   AF-A0A9D3ZHI3-F1
#
_cell.length_a   1.000
_cell.length_b   1.000
_cell.length_c   1.000
_cell.angle_alpha   90.00
_cell.angle_beta   90.00
_cell.angle_gamma   90.00
#
_symmetry.space_group_name_H-M   'P 1'
#
loop_
_entity.id
_entity.type
_entity.pdbx_description
1 polymer ?
#
loop_
_entity_poly.entity_id
_entity_poly.type
_entity_poly.pdbx_seq_one_letter_code
_entity_poly.pdbx_strand_id
1 'polypeptide(L)'
;MSEVFEGYERQYCELSANLSKKCTASGALNGEKKKQKLSEIKAGLEDAEALIRKMDLEARSLQPNVKAVLLAKLREYKSDLNNLKSEVKRIASGNLNPAARDELLESGLADALTASADQRSRLMTTTERLNQSSDRIKDSRRTMLETEELGVSILQDLHSQRQSLLHANNTVSLYGLCSIILYTLFLALVLSYWICCFFPSLFRNRLIMMLVSSQKGISMLPCRKQALLFSFSPF
;
A
#
# COMPACT_ATOMS: atom_id res chain seq x y z
N MET A 1 9.33 -23.58 11.15
CA MET A 1 8.03 -24.17 10.76
C MET A 1 7.39 -24.73 12.02
N SER A 2 6.06 -24.86 12.10
CA SER A 2 5.39 -25.42 13.29
C SER A 2 5.58 -26.94 13.29
N GLU A 3 6.13 -27.53 14.36
CA GLU A 3 6.29 -28.98 14.51
C GLU A 3 4.96 -29.74 14.37
N VAL A 4 3.86 -29.08 14.78
CA VAL A 4 2.50 -29.60 14.68
C VAL A 4 2.07 -29.73 13.21
N PHE A 5 2.40 -28.73 12.38
CA PHE A 5 2.10 -28.77 10.95
C PHE A 5 2.85 -29.91 10.26
N GLU A 6 4.15 -30.06 10.54
CA GLU A 6 4.97 -31.13 9.96
C GLU A 6 4.50 -32.53 10.38
N GLY A 7 3.99 -32.67 11.61
CA GLY A 7 3.37 -33.90 12.10
C GLY A 7 2.12 -34.28 11.30
N TYR A 8 1.26 -33.30 10.99
CA TYR A 8 0.08 -33.53 10.15
C TYR A 8 0.44 -33.77 8.68
N GLU A 9 1.44 -33.07 8.14
CA GLU A 9 1.95 -33.26 6.78
C GLU A 9 2.46 -34.69 6.58
N ARG A 10 3.22 -35.23 7.54
CA ARG A 10 3.70 -36.62 7.50
C ARG A 10 2.55 -37.63 7.49
N GLN A 11 1.55 -37.44 8.37
CA GLN A 11 0.37 -38.31 8.43
C GLN A 11 -0.43 -38.26 7.13
N TYR A 12 -0.60 -37.06 6.55
CA TYR A 12 -1.30 -36.91 5.27
C TYR A 12 -0.56 -37.62 4.14
N CYS A 13 0.76 -37.45 4.03
CA CYS A 13 1.57 -38.10 2.99
C CYS A 13 1.51 -39.63 3.09
N GLU A 14 1.60 -40.18 4.29
CA GLU A 14 1.47 -41.62 4.51
C GLU A 14 0.08 -42.14 4.13
N LEU A 15 -0.97 -41.43 4.55
CA LEU A 15 -2.35 -41.79 4.26
C LEU A 15 -2.65 -41.69 2.75
N SER A 16 -2.20 -40.63 2.08
CA SER A 16 -2.35 -40.42 0.63
C SER A 16 -1.65 -41.52 -0.17
N ALA A 17 -0.42 -41.91 0.22
CA ALA A 17 0.29 -43.01 -0.42
C ALA A 17 -0.43 -44.36 -0.19
N ASN A 18 -0.98 -44.59 1.00
CA ASN A 18 -1.77 -45.79 1.30
C ASN A 18 -3.05 -45.85 0.47
N LEU A 19 -3.78 -44.72 0.37
CA LEU A 19 -4.99 -44.58 -0.44
C LEU A 19 -4.71 -44.81 -1.91
N SER A 20 -3.63 -44.24 -2.45
CA SER A 20 -3.22 -44.44 -3.85
C SER A 20 -2.98 -45.92 -4.15
N LYS A 21 -2.22 -46.62 -3.30
CA LYS A 21 -1.98 -48.07 -3.43
C LYS A 21 -3.27 -48.89 -3.36
N LYS A 22 -4.16 -48.57 -2.41
CA LYS A 22 -5.47 -49.22 -2.28
C LYS A 22 -6.36 -48.95 -3.49
N CYS A 23 -6.30 -47.76 -4.07
CA CYS A 23 -7.04 -47.37 -5.27
C CYS A 23 -6.60 -48.22 -6.47
N THR A 24 -5.29 -48.32 -6.72
CA THR A 24 -4.73 -49.18 -7.79
C THR A 24 -5.10 -50.65 -7.57
N ALA A 25 -4.96 -51.16 -6.34
CA ALA A 25 -5.34 -52.54 -6.01
C ALA A 25 -6.85 -52.80 -6.19
N SER A 26 -7.70 -51.85 -5.82
CA SER A 26 -9.15 -51.96 -5.97
C SER A 26 -9.61 -51.88 -7.44
N GLY A 27 -8.77 -51.36 -8.34
CA GLY A 27 -9.02 -51.39 -9.79
C GLY A 27 -9.03 -52.80 -10.37
N ALA A 28 -8.26 -53.73 -9.79
CA ALA A 28 -8.16 -55.12 -10.21
C ALA A 28 -9.16 -56.07 -9.52
N LEU A 29 -9.91 -55.59 -8.53
CA LEU A 29 -10.87 -56.38 -7.76
C LEU A 29 -12.28 -56.25 -8.33
N ASN A 30 -13.05 -57.35 -8.29
CA ASN A 30 -14.44 -57.41 -8.73
C ASN A 30 -15.39 -57.82 -7.58
N GLY A 31 -16.68 -57.44 -7.70
CA GLY A 31 -17.76 -57.88 -6.79
C GLY A 31 -17.71 -57.29 -5.38
N GLU A 32 -18.13 -58.07 -4.38
CA GLU A 32 -18.28 -57.66 -2.96
C GLU A 32 -16.96 -57.15 -2.35
N LYS A 33 -15.84 -57.78 -2.69
CA LYS A 33 -14.49 -57.39 -2.22
C LYS A 33 -14.11 -55.97 -2.68
N LYS A 34 -14.52 -55.58 -3.89
CA LYS A 34 -14.32 -54.22 -4.43
C LYS A 34 -15.16 -53.20 -3.66
N LYS A 35 -16.41 -53.53 -3.35
CA LYS A 35 -17.32 -52.66 -2.59
C LYS A 35 -16.82 -52.40 -1.18
N GLN A 36 -16.35 -53.44 -0.48
CA GLN A 36 -15.73 -53.30 0.84
C GLN A 36 -14.47 -52.43 0.79
N LYS A 37 -13.56 -52.69 -0.15
CA LYS A 37 -12.34 -51.88 -0.32
C LYS A 37 -12.62 -50.44 -0.72
N LEU A 38 -13.61 -50.19 -1.57
CA LEU A 38 -14.06 -48.84 -1.91
C LEU A 38 -14.62 -48.09 -0.69
N SER A 39 -15.32 -48.78 0.21
CA SER A 39 -15.79 -48.17 1.47
C SER A 39 -14.62 -47.80 2.39
N GLU A 40 -13.62 -48.67 2.52
CA GLU A 40 -12.40 -48.38 3.28
C GLU A 40 -11.62 -47.18 2.68
N ILE A 41 -11.53 -47.11 1.35
CA ILE A 41 -10.86 -46.00 0.64
C ILE A 41 -11.64 -44.69 0.85
N LYS A 42 -12.98 -44.73 0.80
CA LYS A 42 -13.82 -43.55 1.08
C LYS A 42 -13.64 -43.04 2.51
N ALA A 43 -13.61 -43.93 3.50
CA ALA A 43 -13.34 -43.54 4.87
C ALA A 43 -11.96 -42.88 5.02
N GLY A 44 -10.92 -43.46 4.42
CA GLY A 44 -9.58 -42.86 4.47
C GLY A 44 -9.47 -41.54 3.68
N LEU A 45 -10.28 -41.32 2.63
CA LEU A 45 -10.37 -40.02 1.95
C LEU A 45 -10.95 -38.94 2.87
N GLU A 46 -11.97 -39.25 3.67
CA GLU A 46 -12.53 -38.33 4.68
C GLU A 46 -11.49 -38.01 5.77
N ASP A 47 -10.71 -39.01 6.22
CA ASP A 47 -9.62 -38.81 7.19
C ASP A 47 -8.50 -37.91 6.62
N ALA A 48 -8.14 -38.11 5.35
CA ALA A 48 -7.17 -37.26 4.66
C ALA A 48 -7.70 -35.81 4.51
N GLU A 49 -8.98 -35.65 4.24
CA GLU A 49 -9.62 -34.33 4.17
C GLU A 49 -9.64 -33.65 5.55
N ALA A 50 -9.89 -34.41 6.62
CA ALA A 50 -9.82 -33.91 7.99
C ALA A 50 -8.40 -33.45 8.37
N LEU A 51 -7.35 -34.17 7.96
CA LEU A 51 -5.96 -33.76 8.15
C LEU A 51 -5.64 -32.46 7.41
N ILE A 52 -6.10 -32.30 6.16
CA ILE A 52 -5.96 -31.04 5.40
C ILE A 52 -6.65 -29.88 6.14
N ARG A 53 -7.84 -30.09 6.70
CA ARG A 53 -8.54 -29.04 7.49
C ARG A 53 -7.76 -28.65 8.75
N LYS A 54 -7.17 -29.62 9.46
CA LYS A 54 -6.30 -29.35 10.63
C LYS A 54 -5.06 -28.55 10.23
N MET A 55 -4.41 -28.89 9.12
CA MET A 55 -3.28 -28.13 8.58
C MET A 55 -3.68 -26.72 8.14
N ASP A 56 -4.88 -26.51 7.59
CA ASP A 56 -5.41 -25.18 7.20
C ASP A 56 -5.61 -24.27 8.42
N LEU A 57 -6.10 -24.83 9.54
CA LEU A 57 -6.26 -24.10 10.79
C LEU A 57 -4.91 -23.72 11.40
N GLU A 58 -3.96 -24.66 11.42
CA GLU A 58 -2.59 -24.41 11.91
C GLU A 58 -1.85 -23.40 11.02
N ALA A 59 -2.00 -23.46 9.70
CA ALA A 59 -1.38 -22.50 8.80
C ALA A 59 -1.93 -21.06 8.99
N ARG A 60 -3.17 -20.91 9.44
CA ARG A 60 -3.80 -19.60 9.68
C ARG A 60 -3.31 -18.91 10.96
N SER A 61 -2.83 -19.64 11.95
CA SER A 61 -2.30 -19.09 13.21
C SER A 61 -0.85 -18.59 13.08
N LEU A 62 -0.17 -18.91 11.97
CA LEU A 62 1.22 -18.55 11.71
C LEU A 62 1.40 -17.17 11.05
N GLN A 63 2.63 -16.64 11.12
CA GLN A 63 2.99 -15.34 10.56
C GLN A 63 2.77 -15.27 9.03
N PRO A 64 2.44 -14.09 8.45
CA PRO A 64 2.01 -13.94 7.05
C PRO A 64 2.97 -14.52 5.99
N ASN A 65 4.26 -14.36 6.23
CA ASN A 65 5.39 -14.84 5.44
C ASN A 65 5.44 -16.38 5.35
N VAL A 66 5.25 -17.09 6.47
CA VAL A 66 5.22 -18.57 6.49
C VAL A 66 3.86 -19.09 6.01
N LYS A 67 2.78 -18.39 6.36
CA LYS A 67 1.40 -18.71 5.98
C LYS A 67 1.22 -18.81 4.46
N ALA A 68 1.80 -17.88 3.69
CA ALA A 68 1.67 -17.89 2.23
C ALA A 68 2.24 -19.18 1.59
N VAL A 69 3.40 -19.64 2.07
CA VAL A 69 4.06 -20.86 1.59
C VAL A 69 3.25 -22.11 1.95
N LEU A 70 2.74 -22.20 3.18
CA LEU A 70 1.95 -23.35 3.62
C LEU A 70 0.58 -23.42 2.94
N LEU A 71 -0.05 -22.27 2.67
CA LEU A 71 -1.31 -22.24 1.92
C LEU A 71 -1.13 -22.67 0.45
N ALA A 72 0.04 -22.41 -0.16
CA ALA A 72 0.34 -22.92 -1.49
C ALA A 72 0.42 -24.46 -1.50
N LYS A 73 1.17 -25.05 -0.56
CA LYS A 73 1.23 -26.51 -0.36
C LYS A 73 -0.16 -27.12 -0.10
N LEU A 74 -0.98 -26.47 0.72
CA LEU A 74 -2.34 -26.95 1.00
C LEU A 74 -3.26 -26.95 -0.22
N ARG A 75 -3.05 -26.05 -1.19
CA ARG A 75 -3.79 -26.09 -2.46
C ARG A 75 -3.40 -27.29 -3.30
N GLU A 76 -2.12 -27.63 -3.33
CA GLU A 76 -1.60 -28.82 -4.02
C GLU A 76 -2.18 -30.10 -3.40
N TYR A 77 -2.11 -30.25 -2.07
CA TYR A 77 -2.72 -31.39 -1.38
C TYR A 77 -4.24 -31.51 -1.59
N LYS A 78 -4.97 -30.39 -1.60
CA LYS A 78 -6.40 -30.39 -1.95
C LYS A 78 -6.65 -30.85 -3.39
N SER A 79 -5.78 -30.47 -4.32
CA SER A 79 -5.85 -30.91 -5.72
C SER A 79 -5.60 -32.41 -5.84
N ASP A 80 -4.57 -32.93 -5.19
CA ASP A 80 -4.23 -34.36 -5.20
C ASP A 80 -5.34 -35.23 -4.61
N LEU A 81 -5.93 -34.79 -3.48
CA LEU A 81 -7.07 -35.50 -2.87
C LEU A 81 -8.28 -35.51 -3.81
N ASN A 82 -8.56 -34.40 -4.51
CA ASN A 82 -9.62 -34.35 -5.50
C ASN A 82 -9.38 -35.30 -6.68
N ASN A 83 -8.13 -35.40 -7.15
CA ASN A 83 -7.74 -36.37 -8.17
C ASN A 83 -8.02 -37.79 -7.68
N LEU A 84 -7.53 -38.16 -6.49
CA LEU A 84 -7.80 -39.46 -5.86
C LEU A 84 -9.31 -39.74 -5.71
N LYS A 85 -10.12 -38.75 -5.31
CA LYS A 85 -11.58 -38.88 -5.20
C LYS A 85 -12.24 -39.16 -6.55
N SER A 86 -11.73 -38.54 -7.63
CA SER A 86 -12.20 -38.78 -9.00
C SER A 86 -11.84 -40.19 -9.50
N GLU A 87 -10.64 -40.66 -9.19
CA GLU A 87 -10.17 -42.02 -9.51
C GLU A 87 -11.06 -43.07 -8.84
N VAL A 88 -11.34 -42.89 -7.54
CA VAL A 88 -12.23 -43.77 -6.76
C VAL A 88 -13.64 -43.79 -7.34
N LYS A 89 -14.16 -42.63 -7.77
CA LYS A 89 -15.48 -42.55 -8.42
C LYS A 89 -15.49 -43.29 -9.76
N ARG A 90 -14.41 -43.19 -10.56
CA ARG A 90 -14.27 -43.93 -11.82
C ARG A 90 -14.19 -45.43 -11.60
N ILE A 91 -13.42 -45.88 -10.60
CA ILE A 91 -13.33 -47.30 -10.24
C ILE A 91 -14.68 -47.83 -9.74
N ALA A 92 -15.44 -47.01 -9.02
CA ALA A 92 -16.79 -47.35 -8.56
C ALA A 92 -17.81 -47.43 -9.72
N SER A 93 -17.74 -46.54 -10.71
CA SER A 93 -18.68 -46.51 -11.84
C SER A 93 -18.32 -47.43 -13.01
N GLY A 94 -17.04 -47.78 -13.17
CA GLY A 94 -16.50 -48.53 -14.31
C GLY A 94 -16.85 -50.01 -14.37
N ASN A 95 -17.91 -50.48 -13.69
CA ASN A 95 -18.35 -51.88 -13.70
C ASN A 95 -19.81 -52.09 -14.15
N LEU A 96 -20.41 -51.10 -14.83
CA LEU A 96 -21.68 -51.32 -15.53
C LEU A 96 -21.39 -51.98 -16.89
N ASN A 97 -21.24 -53.31 -16.86
CA ASN A 97 -21.40 -54.32 -17.92
C ASN A 97 -20.99 -53.96 -19.36
N PRO A 98 -19.86 -54.49 -19.88
CA PRO A 98 -19.60 -54.50 -21.32
C PRO A 98 -20.58 -55.40 -22.12
N ALA A 99 -21.28 -56.33 -21.47
CA ALA A 99 -22.21 -57.27 -22.12
C ALA A 99 -23.61 -56.69 -22.43
N ALA A 100 -24.05 -55.66 -21.71
CA ALA A 100 -25.31 -54.97 -22.03
C ALA A 100 -25.17 -53.99 -23.21
N ARG A 101 -23.93 -53.79 -23.70
CA ARG A 101 -23.61 -52.83 -24.74
C ARG A 101 -23.89 -53.39 -26.14
N ASP A 102 -23.90 -54.71 -26.32
CA ASP A 102 -24.12 -55.33 -27.63
C ASP A 102 -25.61 -55.40 -28.02
N GLU A 103 -26.50 -55.67 -27.06
CA GLU A 103 -27.96 -55.68 -27.31
C GLU A 103 -28.57 -54.26 -27.39
N LEU A 104 -27.92 -53.24 -26.81
CA LEU A 104 -28.34 -51.83 -26.88
C LEU A 104 -27.79 -51.08 -28.10
N LEU A 105 -26.86 -51.64 -28.87
CA LEU A 105 -26.28 -50.95 -30.05
C LEU A 105 -27.30 -50.78 -31.17
N GLU A 106 -28.32 -51.65 -31.24
CA GLU A 106 -29.34 -51.60 -32.30
C GLU A 106 -30.51 -50.65 -31.96
N SER A 107 -30.91 -50.56 -30.68
CA SER A 107 -31.92 -49.58 -30.22
C SER A 107 -31.30 -48.21 -29.83
N GLY A 108 -30.00 -48.20 -29.51
CA GLY A 108 -29.26 -47.03 -29.06
C GLY A 108 -28.73 -46.15 -30.20
N LEU A 109 -28.76 -46.56 -31.47
CA LEU A 109 -28.31 -45.70 -32.57
C LEU A 109 -29.20 -44.46 -32.74
N ALA A 110 -30.52 -44.61 -32.59
CA ALA A 110 -31.47 -43.51 -32.68
C ALA A 110 -31.43 -42.60 -31.44
N ASP A 111 -31.30 -43.18 -30.24
CA ASP A 111 -31.17 -42.44 -28.97
C ASP A 111 -29.79 -41.80 -28.81
N ALA A 112 -28.71 -42.43 -29.32
CA ALA A 112 -27.36 -41.87 -29.33
C ALA A 112 -27.23 -40.69 -30.30
N LEU A 113 -27.97 -40.67 -31.42
CA LEU A 113 -28.00 -39.51 -32.30
C LEU A 113 -28.66 -38.31 -31.60
N THR A 114 -29.81 -38.50 -30.94
CA THR A 114 -30.48 -37.46 -30.15
C THR A 114 -29.68 -37.03 -28.92
N ALA A 115 -29.09 -37.98 -28.18
CA ALA A 115 -28.22 -37.69 -27.05
C ALA A 115 -26.91 -37.01 -27.49
N SER A 116 -26.35 -37.33 -28.66
CA SER A 116 -25.19 -36.63 -29.20
C SER A 116 -25.53 -35.21 -29.64
N ALA A 117 -26.74 -34.99 -30.17
CA ALA A 117 -27.24 -33.66 -30.51
C ALA A 117 -27.44 -32.81 -29.24
N ASP A 118 -27.98 -33.39 -28.16
CA ASP A 118 -28.11 -32.72 -26.86
C ASP A 118 -26.74 -32.42 -26.22
N GLN A 119 -25.80 -33.36 -26.26
CA GLN A 119 -24.43 -33.12 -25.81
C GLN A 119 -23.74 -32.02 -26.62
N ARG A 120 -23.92 -32.00 -27.95
CA ARG A 120 -23.40 -30.96 -28.82
C ARG A 120 -24.02 -29.60 -28.50
N SER A 121 -25.32 -29.53 -28.25
CA SER A 121 -26.03 -28.31 -27.84
C SER A 121 -25.53 -27.79 -26.48
N ARG A 122 -25.35 -28.69 -25.50
CA ARG A 122 -24.80 -28.35 -24.18
C ARG A 122 -23.35 -27.90 -24.24
N LEU A 123 -22.52 -28.55 -25.08
CA LEU A 123 -21.15 -28.13 -25.33
C LEU A 123 -21.10 -26.77 -26.01
N MET A 124 -21.93 -26.53 -27.02
CA MET A 124 -22.02 -25.25 -27.71
C MET A 124 -22.45 -24.13 -26.75
N THR A 125 -23.43 -24.39 -25.88
CA THR A 125 -23.86 -23.45 -24.83
C THR A 125 -22.74 -23.17 -23.81
N THR A 126 -21.95 -24.19 -23.48
CA THR A 126 -20.81 -24.03 -22.54
C THR A 126 -19.67 -23.23 -23.20
N THR A 127 -19.38 -23.49 -24.47
CA THR A 127 -18.41 -22.74 -25.26
C THR A 127 -18.84 -21.29 -25.45
N GLU A 128 -20.12 -21.02 -25.70
CA GLU A 128 -20.67 -19.66 -25.81
C GLU A 128 -20.49 -18.90 -24.49
N ARG A 129 -20.80 -19.52 -23.35
CA ARG A 129 -20.57 -18.92 -22.02
C ARG A 129 -19.09 -18.70 -21.73
N LEU A 130 -18.22 -19.60 -22.18
CA LEU A 130 -16.78 -19.44 -22.03
C LEU A 130 -16.27 -18.28 -22.88
N ASN A 131 -16.69 -18.18 -24.14
CA ASN A 131 -16.36 -17.07 -25.03
C ASN A 131 -16.83 -15.74 -24.44
N GLN A 132 -18.08 -15.65 -23.98
CA GLN A 132 -18.57 -14.45 -23.28
C GLN A 132 -17.75 -14.12 -22.04
N SER A 133 -17.35 -15.11 -21.24
CA SER A 133 -16.49 -14.87 -20.08
C SER A 133 -15.09 -14.39 -20.50
N SER A 134 -14.54 -14.94 -21.58
CA SER A 134 -13.24 -14.54 -22.14
C SER A 134 -13.28 -13.11 -22.64
N ASP A 135 -14.35 -12.72 -23.35
CA ASP A 135 -14.55 -11.35 -23.84
C ASP A 135 -14.70 -10.38 -22.66
N ARG A 136 -15.49 -10.72 -21.64
CA ARG A 136 -15.60 -9.91 -20.41
C ARG A 136 -14.26 -9.74 -19.68
N ILE A 137 -13.42 -10.77 -19.65
CA ILE A 137 -12.08 -10.68 -19.06
C ILE A 137 -11.17 -9.78 -19.91
N LYS A 138 -11.25 -9.88 -21.24
CA LYS A 138 -10.48 -9.04 -22.16
C LYS A 138 -10.89 -7.57 -22.03
N ASP A 139 -12.19 -7.29 -21.95
CA ASP A 139 -12.73 -5.95 -21.73
C ASP A 139 -12.34 -5.40 -20.35
N SER A 140 -12.47 -6.21 -19.29
CA SER A 140 -12.02 -5.83 -17.95
C SER A 140 -10.54 -5.49 -17.90
N ARG A 141 -9.69 -6.29 -18.57
CA ARG A 141 -8.25 -6.01 -18.68
C ARG A 141 -7.99 -4.71 -19.44
N ARG A 142 -8.73 -4.46 -20.52
CA ARG A 142 -8.62 -3.21 -21.28
C ARG A 142 -8.99 -2.01 -20.43
N THR A 143 -10.14 -2.04 -19.76
CA THR A 143 -10.57 -0.96 -18.86
C THR A 143 -9.58 -0.76 -17.72
N MET A 144 -9.01 -1.84 -17.16
CA MET A 144 -7.99 -1.73 -16.12
C MET A 144 -6.73 -1.02 -16.61
N LEU A 145 -6.25 -1.32 -17.81
CA LEU A 145 -5.12 -0.62 -18.43
C LEU A 145 -5.43 0.86 -18.69
N GLU A 146 -6.64 1.16 -19.18
CA GLU A 146 -7.11 2.54 -19.36
C GLU A 146 -7.17 3.29 -18.02
N THR A 147 -7.56 2.62 -16.92
CA THR A 147 -7.55 3.22 -15.57
C THR A 147 -6.15 3.39 -14.98
N GLU A 148 -5.19 2.54 -15.35
CA GLU A 148 -3.78 2.70 -14.98
C GLU A 148 -3.19 3.94 -15.65
N GLU A 149 -3.42 4.12 -16.94
CA GLU A 149 -2.99 5.31 -17.69
C GLU A 149 -3.59 6.60 -17.13
N LEU A 150 -4.90 6.59 -16.83
CA LEU A 150 -5.55 7.71 -16.14
C LEU A 150 -4.93 7.97 -14.75
N GLY A 151 -4.63 6.92 -14.00
CA GLY A 151 -3.97 7.03 -12.70
C GLY A 151 -2.59 7.68 -12.78
N VAL A 152 -1.79 7.32 -13.80
CA VAL A 152 -0.48 7.94 -14.07
C VAL A 152 -0.64 9.43 -14.39
N SER A 153 -1.61 9.78 -15.24
CA SER A 153 -1.89 11.19 -15.59
C SER A 153 -2.29 12.03 -14.37
N ILE A 154 -3.15 11.50 -13.50
CA ILE A 154 -3.54 12.16 -12.24
C ILE A 154 -2.32 12.36 -11.33
N LEU A 155 -1.44 11.36 -11.23
CA LEU A 155 -0.25 11.44 -10.40
C LEU A 155 0.74 12.50 -10.92
N GLN A 156 0.89 12.60 -12.24
CA GLN A 156 1.69 13.64 -12.88
C GLN A 156 1.10 15.03 -12.64
N ASP A 157 -0.22 15.19 -12.74
CA ASP A 157 -0.88 16.46 -12.48
C ASP A 157 -0.75 16.89 -11.01
N LEU A 158 -0.97 15.98 -10.06
CA LEU A 158 -0.74 16.24 -8.63
C LEU A 158 0.72 16.63 -8.35
N HIS A 159 1.68 16.01 -9.04
CA HIS A 159 3.09 16.39 -8.93
C HIS A 159 3.34 17.81 -9.46
N SER A 160 2.78 18.16 -10.62
CA SER A 160 2.86 19.49 -11.21
C SER A 160 2.21 20.56 -10.32
N GLN A 161 1.03 20.28 -9.76
CA GLN A 161 0.34 21.14 -8.81
C GLN A 161 1.18 21.38 -7.55
N ARG A 162 1.82 20.33 -7.01
CA ARG A 162 2.74 20.45 -5.88
C ARG A 162 3.93 21.36 -6.22
N GLN A 163 4.54 21.20 -7.38
CA GLN A 163 5.64 22.06 -7.81
C GLN A 163 5.19 23.52 -7.93
N SER A 164 4.03 23.77 -8.52
CA SER A 164 3.44 25.11 -8.63
C SER A 164 3.19 25.74 -7.26
N LEU A 165 2.68 24.99 -6.28
CA LEU A 165 2.47 25.47 -4.91
C LEU A 165 3.82 25.77 -4.23
N LEU A 166 4.83 24.92 -4.39
CA LEU A 166 6.17 25.18 -3.86
C LEU A 166 6.79 26.45 -4.48
N HIS A 167 6.61 26.66 -5.78
CA HIS A 167 7.07 27.87 -6.45
C HIS A 167 6.33 29.11 -5.93
N ALA A 168 5.01 29.06 -5.77
CA ALA A 168 4.23 30.16 -5.20
C ALA A 168 4.62 30.48 -3.74
N ASN A 169 4.91 29.45 -2.94
CA ASN A 169 5.36 29.65 -1.55
C ASN A 169 6.77 30.30 -1.52
N ASN A 170 7.68 29.81 -2.36
CA ASN A 170 9.03 30.38 -2.46
C ASN A 170 9.01 31.84 -2.92
N THR A 171 8.15 32.20 -3.89
CA THR A 171 8.03 33.60 -4.34
C THR A 171 7.49 34.49 -3.22
N VAL A 172 6.43 34.08 -2.53
CA VAL A 172 5.85 34.84 -1.40
C VAL A 172 6.87 35.02 -0.27
N SER A 173 7.63 33.98 0.07
CA SER A 173 8.69 34.05 1.08
C SER A 173 9.78 35.05 0.69
N LEU A 174 10.20 35.06 -0.58
CA LEU A 174 11.22 35.98 -1.08
C LEU A 174 10.74 37.46 -1.04
N TYR A 175 9.48 37.72 -1.42
CA TYR A 175 8.89 39.07 -1.30
C TYR A 175 8.78 39.53 0.16
N GLY A 176 8.39 38.63 1.07
CA GLY A 176 8.33 38.91 2.51
C GLY A 176 9.70 39.26 3.10
N LEU A 177 10.72 38.44 2.81
CA LEU A 177 12.10 38.70 3.24
C LEU A 177 12.64 40.01 2.66
N CYS A 178 12.38 40.29 1.38
CA CYS A 178 12.78 41.53 0.73
C CYS A 178 12.13 42.76 1.39
N SER A 179 10.84 42.68 1.74
CA SER A 179 10.13 43.75 2.45
C SER A 179 10.72 44.02 3.84
N ILE A 180 11.06 42.98 4.61
CA ILE A 180 11.71 43.10 5.93
C ILE A 180 13.09 43.74 5.79
N ILE A 181 13.89 43.30 4.81
CA ILE A 181 15.22 43.86 4.54
C ILE A 181 15.12 45.34 4.14
N LEU A 182 14.19 45.70 3.25
CA LEU A 182 13.99 47.11 2.87
C LEU A 182 13.57 47.95 4.07
N TYR A 183 12.64 47.48 4.89
CA TYR A 183 12.16 48.23 6.05
C TYR A 183 13.26 48.43 7.10
N THR A 184 14.06 47.39 7.36
CA THR A 184 15.21 47.48 8.29
C THR A 184 16.29 48.41 7.77
N LEU A 185 16.64 48.35 6.48
CA LEU A 185 17.58 49.29 5.85
C LEU A 185 17.05 50.73 5.88
N PHE A 186 15.78 50.93 5.56
CA PHE A 186 15.14 52.25 5.62
C PHE A 186 15.18 52.82 7.04
N LEU A 187 14.83 52.03 8.05
CA LEU A 187 14.86 52.46 9.44
C LEU A 187 16.29 52.79 9.90
N ALA A 188 17.30 52.02 9.47
CA ALA A 188 18.71 52.30 9.74
C ALA A 188 19.19 53.60 9.07
N LEU A 189 18.75 53.88 7.84
CA LEU A 189 19.03 55.15 7.16
C LEU A 189 18.39 56.34 7.89
N VAL A 190 17.12 56.22 8.29
CA VAL A 190 16.43 57.26 9.08
C VAL A 190 17.13 57.48 10.41
N LEU A 191 17.52 56.41 11.11
CA LEU A 191 18.21 56.49 12.39
C LEU A 191 19.59 57.15 12.23
N SER A 192 20.37 56.78 11.21
CA SER A 192 21.67 57.39 10.95
C SER A 192 21.55 58.87 10.56
N TYR A 193 20.56 59.24 9.76
CA TYR A 193 20.25 60.66 9.46
C TYR A 193 19.87 61.43 10.72
N TRP A 194 19.00 60.85 11.56
CA TRP A 194 18.60 61.48 12.82
C TRP A 194 19.79 61.67 13.75
N ILE A 195 20.66 60.66 13.91
CA ILE A 195 21.88 60.78 14.71
C ILE A 195 22.80 61.86 14.13
N CYS A 196 23.05 61.88 12.82
CA CYS A 196 23.93 62.87 12.19
C CYS A 196 23.40 64.31 12.25
N CYS A 197 22.09 64.53 12.15
CA CYS A 197 21.51 65.87 12.09
C CYS A 197 21.02 66.38 13.46
N PHE A 198 20.40 65.51 14.25
CA PHE A 198 19.78 65.88 15.53
C PHE A 198 20.79 65.86 16.68
N PHE A 199 21.75 64.93 16.69
CA PHE A 199 22.70 64.83 17.80
C PHE A 199 23.66 66.04 17.89
N PRO A 200 24.25 66.54 16.78
CA PRO A 200 25.11 67.73 16.84
C PRO A 200 24.34 69.01 17.11
N SER A 201 23.07 69.12 16.69
CA SER A 201 22.24 70.31 16.97
C SER A 201 21.82 70.35 18.44
N LEU A 202 21.47 69.21 19.03
CA LEU A 202 21.16 69.09 20.45
C LEU A 202 22.40 69.38 21.32
N PHE A 203 23.56 68.84 20.95
CA PHE A 203 24.82 69.08 21.67
C PHE A 203 25.24 70.55 21.61
N ARG A 204 25.11 71.19 20.43
CA ARG A 204 25.44 72.60 20.22
C ARG A 204 24.51 73.53 21.02
N ASN A 205 23.21 73.26 21.03
CA ASN A 205 22.24 74.04 21.81
C ASN A 205 22.49 73.92 23.33
N ARG A 206 22.84 72.72 23.82
CA ARG A 206 23.22 72.53 25.23
C ARG A 206 24.54 73.25 25.59
N LEU A 207 25.54 73.20 24.71
CA LEU A 207 26.81 73.90 24.92
C LEU A 207 26.62 75.42 24.96
N ILE A 208 25.78 75.97 24.06
CA ILE A 208 25.42 77.40 24.04
C ILE A 208 24.73 77.80 25.35
N MET A 209 23.77 77.00 25.85
CA MET A 209 23.09 77.28 27.13
C MET A 209 24.04 77.25 28.33
N MET A 210 25.04 76.35 28.34
CA MET A 210 26.06 76.33 29.39
C MET A 210 26.99 77.56 29.32
N LEU A 211 27.40 77.98 28.12
CA LEU A 211 28.21 79.19 27.95
C LEU A 211 27.47 80.46 28.38
N VAL A 212 26.18 80.58 28.04
CA VAL A 212 25.33 81.71 28.48
C VAL A 212 25.13 81.70 30.00
N SER A 213 24.98 80.53 30.61
CA SER A 213 24.86 80.41 32.08
C SER A 213 26.18 80.78 32.78
N SER A 214 27.33 80.42 32.19
CA SER A 214 28.65 80.80 32.71
C SER A 214 28.90 82.32 32.62
N GLN A 215 28.51 82.97 31.51
CA GLN A 215 28.58 84.44 31.39
C GLN A 215 27.67 85.18 32.37
N LYS A 216 26.46 84.68 32.65
CA LYS A 216 25.57 85.28 33.66
C LYS A 216 26.04 85.05 35.11
N GLY A 217 26.85 84.03 35.37
CA GLY A 217 27.49 83.81 36.67
C GLY A 217 28.62 84.81 36.97
N ILE A 218 29.26 85.36 35.93
CA ILE A 218 30.37 86.31 36.06
C ILE A 218 29.87 87.74 36.35
N SER A 219 28.63 88.09 35.98
CA SER A 219 28.04 89.41 36.24
C SER A 219 27.39 89.58 37.64
N MET A 220 27.51 88.58 38.53
CA MET A 220 26.99 88.61 39.92
C MET A 220 28.11 88.53 40.98
N LEU A 221 29.27 89.14 40.73
CA LEU A 221 30.18 89.50 41.84
C LEU A 221 29.87 90.92 42.34
N PRO A 222 29.61 91.10 43.65
CA PRO A 222 29.19 92.39 44.20
C PRO A 222 30.31 93.44 44.19
N CYS A 223 29.91 94.67 43.85
CA CYS A 223 30.67 95.90 44.02
C CYS A 223 31.28 96.01 45.44
N ARG A 224 32.60 95.81 45.56
CA ARG A 224 33.37 96.36 46.69
C ARG A 224 34.86 96.52 46.36
N LYS A 225 35.17 97.44 45.44
CA LYS A 225 36.45 98.20 45.39
C LYS A 225 36.34 99.28 44.33
N GLN A 226 35.58 100.31 44.65
CA GLN A 226 35.54 101.58 43.93
C GLN A 226 35.95 102.66 44.92
N ALA A 227 37.23 102.65 45.30
CA ALA A 227 37.94 103.72 46.00
C ALA A 227 39.40 103.29 46.11
N LEU A 228 40.32 104.23 45.86
CA LEU A 228 41.79 104.07 45.85
C LEU A 228 42.36 103.38 44.62
N LEU A 229 42.37 104.12 43.51
CA LEU A 229 43.63 104.67 42.97
C LEU A 229 43.29 105.71 41.91
N PHE A 230 42.93 106.89 42.40
CA PHE A 230 43.21 108.13 41.70
C PHE A 230 44.71 108.41 41.87
N SER A 231 45.31 109.02 40.84
CA SER A 231 46.61 109.70 40.84
C SER A 231 47.84 108.82 40.59
N PHE A 232 48.26 108.70 39.31
CA PHE A 232 49.32 109.54 38.75
C PHE A 232 49.56 109.19 37.27
N SER A 233 49.47 110.20 36.41
CA SER A 233 49.98 110.25 35.02
C SER A 233 51.33 111.00 35.07
N PRO A 234 52.03 111.32 33.97
CA PRO A 234 52.52 110.54 32.81
C PRO A 234 54.07 110.58 32.71
N PHE A 235 54.68 109.72 31.87
CA PHE A 235 55.73 110.04 30.87
C PHE A 235 56.03 108.80 30.04
#